data_AF-A0A948XZU7-F1
#
_entry.id   AF-A0A948XZU7-F1
#
_cell.length_a   1.000
_cell.length_b   1.000
_cell.length_c   1.000
_cell.angle_alpha   90.00
_cell.angle_beta   90.00
_cell.angle_gamma   90.00
#
_symmetry.space_group_name_H-M   'P 1'
#
loop_
_entity.id
_entity.type
_entity.pdbx_description
1 polymer ?
#
loop_
_entity_poly.entity_id
_entity_poly.type
_entity_poly.pdbx_seq_one_letter_code
_entity_poly.pdbx_strand_id
1 'polypeptide(L)'
;SFAPAHANLGELYGSFWGEKSKAVDYYKRAIELHPWRSQYYRSLADLYRSDFPEKKDEIEPLILSGIKEYPGNIDFYTYLASYFTQENNMPKAIDYLGQALEIEPDNAVLKQELIELEGH
;
A
#
# COMPACT_ATOMS: atom_id res chain seq x y z
N SER A 1 -12.53 -16.68 -12.86
CA SER A 1 -12.79 -15.23 -12.87
C SER A 1 -13.31 -14.75 -11.50
N PHE A 2 -12.58 -14.96 -10.40
CA PHE A 2 -13.11 -14.75 -9.04
C PHE A 2 -12.48 -13.60 -8.24
N ALA A 3 -11.42 -12.97 -8.72
CA ALA A 3 -10.71 -11.96 -7.93
C ALA A 3 -11.45 -10.66 -7.63
N PRO A 4 -12.27 -10.11 -8.54
CA PRO A 4 -13.12 -8.97 -8.20
C PRO A 4 -14.07 -9.30 -7.05
N ALA A 5 -14.55 -10.54 -6.96
CA ALA A 5 -15.45 -10.96 -5.88
C ALA A 5 -14.74 -11.04 -4.52
N HIS A 6 -13.47 -11.45 -4.47
CA HIS A 6 -12.73 -11.53 -3.20
C HIS A 6 -12.31 -10.14 -2.69
N ALA A 7 -11.98 -9.23 -3.61
CA ALA A 7 -11.69 -7.83 -3.28
C ALA A 7 -12.94 -7.11 -2.74
N ASN A 8 -14.08 -7.28 -3.40
CA ASN A 8 -15.35 -6.70 -2.96
C ASN A 8 -15.80 -7.27 -1.61
N LEU A 9 -15.47 -8.54 -1.30
CA LEU A 9 -15.73 -9.12 0.03
C LEU A 9 -14.78 -8.56 1.09
N GLY A 10 -13.50 -8.40 0.80
CA GLY A 10 -12.55 -7.72 1.71
C GLY A 10 -12.99 -6.30 2.06
N GLU A 11 -13.50 -5.55 1.08
CA GLU A 11 -14.04 -4.20 1.27
C GLU A 11 -15.37 -4.23 2.07
N LEU A 12 -16.30 -5.12 1.72
CA LEU A 12 -17.59 -5.28 2.40
C LEU A 12 -17.44 -5.70 3.87
N TYR A 13 -16.46 -6.53 4.19
CA TYR A 13 -16.23 -7.06 5.53
C TYR A 13 -15.40 -6.15 6.44
N GLY A 14 -14.63 -5.22 5.86
CA GLY A 14 -13.85 -4.23 6.62
C GLY A 14 -14.71 -3.36 7.58
N SER A 15 -16.02 -3.26 7.35
CA SER A 15 -16.92 -2.45 8.19
C SER A 15 -17.46 -3.13 9.46
N PHE A 16 -17.27 -4.44 9.65
CA PHE A 16 -17.83 -5.17 10.81
C PHE A 16 -16.74 -5.89 11.61
N TRP A 17 -16.63 -5.62 12.93
CA TRP A 17 -15.47 -6.05 13.75
C TRP A 17 -15.17 -7.56 13.72
N GLY A 18 -16.19 -8.43 13.68
CA GLY A 18 -16.01 -9.89 13.53
C GLY A 18 -15.67 -10.37 12.11
N GLU A 19 -15.78 -9.48 11.13
CA GLU A 19 -15.54 -9.77 9.72
C GLU A 19 -14.19 -9.19 9.23
N LYS A 20 -13.58 -8.26 10.00
CA LYS A 20 -12.25 -7.70 9.70
C LYS A 20 -11.14 -8.75 9.64
N SER A 21 -11.15 -9.74 10.54
CA SER A 21 -10.19 -10.86 10.48
C SER A 21 -10.38 -11.70 9.22
N LYS A 22 -11.62 -11.91 8.76
CA LYS A 22 -11.87 -12.60 7.48
C LYS A 22 -11.45 -11.73 6.29
N ALA A 23 -11.61 -10.41 6.37
CA ALA A 23 -11.15 -9.48 5.34
C ALA A 23 -9.63 -9.61 5.13
N VAL A 24 -8.86 -9.77 6.21
CA VAL A 24 -7.41 -10.07 6.12
C VAL A 24 -7.16 -11.32 5.29
N ASP A 25 -7.86 -12.42 5.57
CA ASP A 25 -7.71 -13.68 4.83
C ASP A 25 -8.10 -13.54 3.35
N TYR A 26 -9.18 -12.78 3.06
CA TYR A 26 -9.60 -12.52 1.68
C TYR A 26 -8.58 -11.69 0.90
N TYR A 27 -8.01 -10.64 1.51
CA TYR A 27 -6.97 -9.85 0.85
C TYR A 27 -5.69 -10.65 0.63
N LYS A 28 -5.26 -11.46 1.62
CA LYS A 28 -4.13 -12.37 1.44
C LYS A 28 -4.36 -13.33 0.29
N ARG A 29 -5.55 -13.92 0.19
CA ARG A 29 -5.90 -14.79 -0.94
C ARG A 29 -5.96 -14.04 -2.27
N ALA A 30 -6.45 -12.81 -2.28
CA ALA A 30 -6.48 -11.98 -3.48
C ALA A 30 -5.06 -11.63 -3.96
N ILE A 31 -4.14 -11.34 -3.03
CA ILE A 31 -2.71 -11.13 -3.29
C ILE A 31 -2.08 -12.39 -3.90
N GLU A 32 -2.32 -13.57 -3.32
CA GLU A 32 -1.82 -14.85 -3.88
C GLU A 32 -2.30 -15.10 -5.31
N LEU A 33 -3.56 -14.75 -5.62
CA LEU A 33 -4.15 -14.96 -6.94
C LEU A 33 -3.70 -13.91 -7.96
N HIS A 34 -3.45 -12.69 -7.51
CA HIS A 34 -3.15 -11.53 -8.36
C HIS A 34 -2.11 -10.60 -7.72
N PRO A 35 -0.85 -11.05 -7.62
CA PRO A 35 0.18 -10.28 -6.93
C PRO A 35 0.54 -8.97 -7.65
N TRP A 36 0.13 -8.79 -8.91
CA TRP A 36 0.32 -7.53 -9.67
C TRP A 36 -0.67 -6.43 -9.30
N ARG A 37 -1.70 -6.73 -8.51
CA ARG A 37 -2.73 -5.77 -8.13
C ARG A 37 -2.34 -5.04 -6.85
N SER A 38 -1.64 -3.92 -7.00
CA SER A 38 -1.26 -3.00 -5.91
C SER A 38 -2.42 -2.71 -4.96
N GLN A 39 -3.64 -2.56 -5.48
CA GLN A 39 -4.85 -2.33 -4.71
C GLN A 39 -5.04 -3.33 -3.54
N TYR A 40 -4.76 -4.63 -3.72
CA TYR A 40 -5.01 -5.62 -2.66
C TYR A 40 -4.02 -5.50 -1.50
N TYR A 41 -2.78 -5.14 -1.81
CA TYR A 41 -1.76 -4.85 -0.81
C TYR A 41 -2.12 -3.57 -0.04
N ARG A 42 -2.53 -2.51 -0.76
CA ARG A 42 -2.95 -1.24 -0.15
C ARG A 42 -4.16 -1.42 0.77
N SER A 43 -5.20 -2.12 0.31
CA SER A 43 -6.39 -2.37 1.13
C SER A 43 -6.09 -3.21 2.38
N LEU A 44 -5.17 -4.18 2.30
CA LEU A 44 -4.74 -4.94 3.46
C LEU A 44 -3.89 -4.09 4.43
N ALA A 45 -2.99 -3.28 3.89
CA ALA A 45 -2.18 -2.35 4.68
C ALA A 45 -3.03 -1.28 5.38
N ASP A 46 -4.05 -0.74 4.70
CA ASP A 46 -5.01 0.21 5.27
C ASP A 46 -5.80 -0.45 6.40
N LEU A 47 -6.26 -1.70 6.20
CA LEU A 47 -6.94 -2.48 7.23
C LEU A 47 -6.04 -2.75 8.43
N TYR A 48 -4.76 -3.09 8.21
CA TYR A 48 -3.79 -3.23 9.29
C TYR A 48 -3.64 -1.93 10.07
N ARG A 49 -3.54 -0.79 9.38
CA ARG A 49 -3.39 0.52 10.01
C ARG A 49 -4.61 0.94 10.82
N SER A 50 -5.83 0.73 10.30
CA SER A 50 -7.05 1.19 10.94
C SER A 50 -7.51 0.30 12.09
N ASP A 51 -7.35 -1.02 11.95
CA ASP A 51 -8.08 -1.99 12.77
C ASP A 51 -7.20 -3.00 13.50
N PHE A 52 -5.92 -3.11 13.11
CA PHE A 52 -4.96 -4.03 13.70
C PHE A 52 -3.65 -3.30 14.03
N PRO A 53 -3.64 -2.38 15.02
CA PRO A 53 -2.47 -1.57 15.34
C PRO A 53 -1.22 -2.39 15.68
N GLU A 54 -1.40 -3.62 16.18
CA GLU A 54 -0.31 -4.58 16.40
C GLU A 54 0.39 -5.05 15.12
N LYS A 55 -0.25 -4.85 13.95
CA LYS A 55 0.26 -5.20 12.62
C LYS A 55 0.89 -4.01 11.89
N LYS A 56 1.04 -2.87 12.55
CA LYS A 56 1.65 -1.67 11.94
C LYS A 56 3.03 -1.95 11.34
N ASP A 57 3.83 -2.75 12.01
CA ASP A 57 5.18 -3.14 11.56
C ASP A 57 5.17 -4.12 10.37
N GLU A 58 4.00 -4.71 10.04
CA GLU A 58 3.82 -5.57 8.86
C GLU A 58 3.49 -4.76 7.58
N ILE A 59 3.10 -3.49 7.69
CA ILE A 59 2.62 -2.69 6.55
C ILE A 59 3.72 -2.49 5.51
N GLU A 60 4.89 -2.00 5.90
CA GLU A 60 5.99 -1.76 4.97
C GLU A 60 6.48 -3.08 4.33
N PRO A 61 6.76 -4.16 5.08
CA PRO A 61 7.09 -5.47 4.50
C PRO A 61 6.03 -6.01 3.53
N LEU A 62 4.74 -5.81 3.82
CA LEU A 62 3.65 -6.23 2.94
C LEU A 62 3.75 -5.52 1.59
N ILE A 63 3.90 -4.20 1.58
CA ILE A 63 3.99 -3.44 0.32
C ILE A 63 5.29 -3.75 -0.43
N LEU A 64 6.42 -3.85 0.29
CA LEU A 64 7.72 -4.26 -0.28
C LEU A 64 7.66 -5.65 -0.94
N SER A 65 6.83 -6.57 -0.43
CA SER A 65 6.61 -7.85 -1.10
C SER A 65 5.93 -7.70 -2.46
N GLY A 66 5.00 -6.75 -2.60
CA GLY A 66 4.38 -6.41 -3.89
C GLY A 66 5.38 -5.80 -4.87
N ILE A 67 6.28 -4.93 -4.39
CA ILE A 67 7.39 -4.38 -5.17
C ILE A 67 8.32 -5.48 -5.68
N LYS A 68 8.66 -6.46 -4.84
CA LYS A 68 9.52 -7.58 -5.25
C LYS A 68 8.91 -8.37 -6.41
N GLU A 69 7.60 -8.60 -6.38
CA GLU A 69 6.90 -9.31 -7.46
C GLU A 69 6.71 -8.42 -8.70
N TYR A 70 6.51 -7.11 -8.52
CA TYR A 70 6.23 -6.15 -9.58
C TYR A 70 6.95 -4.81 -9.38
N PRO A 71 8.27 -4.76 -9.64
CA PRO A 71 9.10 -3.59 -9.30
C PRO A 71 8.81 -2.35 -10.14
N GLY A 72 8.14 -2.50 -11.29
CA GLY A 72 7.79 -1.37 -12.17
C GLY A 72 6.47 -0.68 -11.83
N ASN A 73 5.74 -1.12 -10.81
CA ASN A 73 4.47 -0.51 -10.44
C ASN A 73 4.69 0.59 -9.39
N ILE A 74 4.66 1.86 -9.81
CA ILE A 74 4.88 3.01 -8.94
C ILE A 74 3.83 3.14 -7.82
N ASP A 75 2.65 2.52 -7.94
CA ASP A 75 1.59 2.56 -6.90
C ASP A 75 2.07 2.07 -5.53
N PHE A 76 3.00 1.11 -5.50
CA PHE A 76 3.51 0.59 -4.25
C PHE A 76 4.40 1.61 -3.53
N TYR A 77 5.26 2.29 -4.29
CA TYR A 77 6.17 3.30 -3.77
C TYR A 77 5.41 4.55 -3.33
N THR A 78 4.43 5.01 -4.13
CA THR A 78 3.59 6.16 -3.77
C THR A 78 2.72 5.87 -2.56
N TYR A 79 2.26 4.62 -2.37
CA TYR A 79 1.59 4.22 -1.14
C TYR A 79 2.52 4.31 0.08
N LEU A 80 3.75 3.80 -0.01
CA LEU A 80 4.71 3.88 1.10
C LEU A 80 5.10 5.33 1.42
N ALA A 81 5.31 6.17 0.40
CA ALA A 81 5.56 7.59 0.57
C ALA A 81 4.41 8.28 1.34
N SER A 82 3.16 8.04 0.91
CA SER A 82 1.98 8.59 1.59
C SER A 82 1.82 8.05 3.02
N TYR A 83 2.04 6.74 3.23
CA TYR A 83 1.98 6.13 4.55
C TYR A 83 3.00 6.75 5.51
N PHE A 84 4.27 6.86 5.11
CA PHE A 84 5.31 7.45 5.95
C PHE A 84 5.17 8.95 6.15
N THR A 85 4.60 9.67 5.18
CA THR A 85 4.21 11.08 5.35
C THR A 85 3.19 11.22 6.50
N GLN A 86 2.16 10.38 6.51
CA GLN A 86 1.13 10.41 7.56
C GLN A 86 1.65 9.96 8.92
N GLU A 87 2.68 9.10 8.95
CA GLU A 87 3.40 8.71 10.17
C GLU A 87 4.47 9.73 10.59
N ASN A 88 4.55 10.87 9.91
CA ASN A 88 5.52 11.94 10.14
C ASN A 88 7.00 11.49 10.04
N ASN A 89 7.25 10.44 9.25
CA ASN A 89 8.58 9.93 8.95
C ASN A 89 9.02 10.43 7.57
N MET A 90 9.33 11.72 7.49
CA MET A 90 9.72 12.39 6.24
C MET A 90 10.92 11.73 5.53
N PRO A 91 11.97 11.25 6.23
CA PRO A 91 13.08 10.57 5.56
C PRO A 91 12.65 9.36 4.74
N LYS A 92 11.76 8.52 5.27
CA LYS A 92 11.23 7.36 4.52
C LYS A 92 10.27 7.79 3.41
N ALA A 93 9.45 8.81 3.66
CA ALA A 93 8.52 9.31 2.66
C ALA A 93 9.27 9.79 1.41
N ILE A 94 10.31 10.59 1.60
CA ILE A 94 11.19 11.11 0.56
C ILE A 94 11.91 9.96 -0.18
N ASP A 95 12.45 8.96 0.53
CA ASP A 95 13.14 7.82 -0.08
C ASP A 95 12.21 7.03 -1.02
N TYR A 96 11.01 6.67 -0.57
CA TYR A 96 10.07 5.92 -1.41
C TYR A 96 9.54 6.75 -2.58
N LEU A 97 9.33 8.05 -2.39
CA LEU A 97 8.92 8.94 -3.49
C LEU A 97 10.03 9.10 -4.53
N GLY A 98 11.29 9.15 -4.08
CA GLY A 98 12.48 9.10 -4.95
C GLY A 98 12.53 7.83 -5.77
N GLN A 99 12.29 6.67 -5.16
CA GLN A 99 12.23 5.38 -5.87
C GLN A 99 11.10 5.33 -6.91
N ALA A 100 9.93 5.95 -6.64
CA ALA A 100 8.87 6.09 -7.63
C ALA A 100 9.33 6.94 -8.84
N LEU A 101 10.09 8.01 -8.59
CA LEU A 101 10.67 8.88 -9.62
C LEU A 101 11.83 8.22 -10.39
N GLU A 102 12.52 7.22 -9.84
CA GLU A 102 13.48 6.42 -10.62
C GLU A 102 12.78 5.62 -11.74
N ILE A 103 11.52 5.23 -11.52
CA ILE A 103 10.71 4.49 -12.49
C ILE A 103 10.02 5.46 -13.47
N GLU A 104 9.44 6.55 -12.96
CA GLU A 104 8.78 7.59 -13.76
C GLU A 104 9.44 8.97 -13.56
N PRO A 105 10.63 9.19 -14.17
CA PRO A 105 11.42 10.40 -13.93
C PRO A 105 10.80 11.68 -14.45
N ASP A 106 9.75 11.61 -15.27
CA ASP A 106 9.04 12.77 -15.82
C ASP A 106 7.68 13.02 -15.16
N ASN A 107 7.33 12.27 -14.11
CA ASN A 107 6.08 12.44 -13.39
C ASN A 107 6.08 13.76 -12.60
N ALA A 108 5.47 14.80 -13.17
CA ALA A 108 5.42 16.14 -12.59
C ALA A 108 4.71 16.19 -11.23
N VAL A 109 3.74 15.30 -11.00
CA VAL A 109 3.01 15.22 -9.72
C VAL A 109 3.95 14.73 -8.62
N LEU A 110 4.68 13.64 -8.86
CA LEU A 110 5.63 13.10 -7.88
C LEU A 110 6.80 14.06 -7.62
N LYS A 111 7.26 14.79 -8.64
CA LYS A 111 8.28 15.85 -8.46
C LYS A 111 7.79 16.96 -7.54
N GLN A 112 6.54 17.39 -7.73
CA GLN A 112 5.95 18.44 -6.90
C GLN A 112 5.77 17.98 -5.45
N GLU A 113 5.28 16.76 -5.24
CA GLU A 113 5.14 16.15 -3.91
C GLU A 113 6.50 16.03 -3.20
N LEU A 114 7.57 15.67 -3.93
CA LEU A 114 8.92 15.59 -3.36
C LEU A 114 9.42 16.96 -2.86
N ILE A 115 9.23 18.01 -3.66
CA ILE A 115 9.58 19.38 -3.28
C ILE A 115 8.84 19.82 -2.02
N GLU A 116 7.56 19.46 -1.90
CA GLU A 116 6.74 19.76 -0.72
C GLU A 116 7.26 19.05 0.52
N LEU A 117 7.60 17.76 0.42
CA LEU A 117 8.15 16.98 1.52
C LEU A 117 9.53 17.46 1.97
N GLU A 118 10.40 17.89 1.04
CA GLU A 118 11.73 18.43 1.37
C GLU A 118 11.69 19.83 2.01
N GLY A 119 10.58 20.55 1.83
CA GLY A 119 10.37 21.88 2.39
C GLY A 119 9.86 21.92 3.84
N HIS A 120 9.52 20.77 4.42
CA HIS A 120 8.99 20.60 5.78
C HIS A 120 10.08 20.25 6.80
#